data_AF-C4YUE5-F1
#
_entry.id   AF-C4YUE5-F1
#
_cell.length_a   1.000
_cell.length_b   1.000
_cell.length_c   1.000
_cell.angle_alpha   90.00
_cell.angle_beta   90.00
_cell.angle_gamma   90.00
#
_symmetry.space_group_name_H-M   'P 1'
#
loop_
_entity.id
_entity.type
_entity.pdbx_description
1 polymer ?
#
loop_
_entity_poly.entity_id
_entity_poly.type
_entity_poly.pdbx_seq_one_letter_code
_entity_poly.pdbx_strand_id
1 'polypeptide(L)' 'MRAYNRILRVARTIADLENVDKVLKIHITEALSYRKMEFNNMYTKINFKNWLRRPTRA' A
#
# COMPACT_ATOMS: atom_id res chain seq x y z
N MET A 1 13.08 6.33 -9.80
CA MET A 1 11.85 6.59 -10.58
C MET A 1 10.69 5.58 -10.41
N ARG A 2 10.89 4.31 -10.02
CA ARG A 2 9.80 3.29 -9.97
C ARG A 2 8.65 3.59 -8.97
N ALA A 3 8.94 4.27 -7.87
CA ALA A 3 7.93 4.59 -6.84
C ALA A 3 6.90 5.61 -7.32
N TYR A 4 7.32 6.62 -8.09
CA TYR A 4 6.42 7.65 -8.63
C TYR A 4 5.39 7.06 -9.60
N ASN A 5 5.84 6.14 -10.47
CA ASN A 5 4.95 5.49 -11.42
C ASN A 5 3.88 4.61 -10.74
N ARG A 6 4.19 3.99 -9.59
CA ARG A 6 3.17 3.27 -8.80
C ARG A 6 2.12 4.22 -8.23
N ILE A 7 2.54 5.39 -7.74
CA ILE A 7 1.61 6.39 -7.18
C ILE A 7 0.65 6.87 -8.28
N LEU A 8 1.16 7.13 -9.50
CA LEU A 8 0.33 7.53 -10.63
C LEU A 8 -0.70 6.45 -11.02
N ARG A 9 -0.35 5.16 -10.96
CA ARG A 9 -1.30 4.08 -11.23
C ARG A 9 -2.42 4.02 -10.20
N VAL A 10 -2.09 4.12 -8.91
CA VAL A 10 -3.10 4.10 -7.83
C VAL A 10 -3.99 5.35 -7.90
N ALA A 11 -3.41 6.53 -8.12
CA ALA A 11 -4.18 7.77 -8.29
C ALA A 11 -5.13 7.70 -9.49
N ARG A 12 -4.71 7.04 -10.58
CA ARG A 12 -5.56 6.82 -11.75
C ARG A 12 -6.70 5.85 -11.47
N THR A 13 -6.44 4.79 -10.70
CA THR A 13 -7.50 3.86 -10.25
C THR A 13 -8.51 4.56 -9.35
N ILE A 14 -8.07 5.45 -8.45
CA ILE A 14 -9.00 6.23 -7.60
C ILE A 14 -9.84 7.18 -8.47
N ALA A 15 -9.23 7.87 -9.44
CA ALA A 15 -9.98 8.73 -10.36
C ALA A 15 -11.03 7.95 -11.17
N ASP A 16 -10.67 6.74 -11.62
CA ASP A 16 -11.57 5.83 -12.35
C ASP A 16 -12.75 5.37 -11.49
N LEU A 17 -12.51 5.06 -10.20
CA LEU A 17 -13.53 4.71 -9.23
C LEU A 17 -14.50 5.86 -8.92
N GLU A 18 -14.01 7.10 -8.92
CA GLU A 18 -14.83 8.30 -8.76
C GLU A 18 -15.50 8.76 -10.07
N ASN A 19 -15.32 8.00 -11.16
CA ASN A 19 -15.82 8.31 -12.51
C ASN A 19 -15.32 9.68 -13.03
N VAL A 20 -14.12 10.08 -12.61
CA VAL A 20 -13.48 11.35 -12.99
C VAL A 20 -12.47 11.09 -14.11
N ASP A 21 -12.70 11.71 -15.27
CA ASP A 21 -11.86 11.54 -16.47
C ASP A 21 -10.41 12.04 -16.26
N LYS A 22 -10.22 13.00 -15.34
CA LYS A 22 -8.92 13.62 -15.05
C LYS A 22 -8.44 13.30 -13.65
N VAL A 23 -7.17 12.95 -13.54
CA VAL A 23 -6.51 12.78 -12.23
C VAL A 23 -6.34 14.14 -11.56
N LEU A 24 -7.16 14.40 -10.55
CA LEU A 24 -7.08 15.60 -9.71
C LEU A 24 -6.07 15.43 -8.57
N LYS A 25 -5.69 16.58 -7.97
CA LYS A 25 -4.75 16.62 -6.83
C LYS A 25 -5.25 15.83 -5.62
N ILE A 26 -6.57 15.72 -5.45
CA ILE A 26 -7.22 14.92 -4.40
C ILE A 26 -6.84 13.44 -4.51
N HIS A 27 -6.96 12.84 -5.70
CA HIS A 27 -6.66 11.41 -5.91
C HIS A 27 -5.17 11.09 -5.74
N ILE A 28 -4.27 12.04 -6.04
CA ILE A 28 -2.83 11.89 -5.77
C ILE A 28 -2.58 11.88 -4.26
N THR A 29 -3.28 12.74 -3.52
CA THR A 29 -3.16 12.85 -2.06
C THR A 29 -3.68 11.58 -1.38
N GLU A 30 -4.80 11.03 -1.87
CA GLU A 30 -5.34 9.74 -1.44
C GLU A 30 -4.39 8.58 -1.76
N ALA A 31 -3.90 8.50 -3.01
CA ALA A 31 -2.93 7.47 -3.41
C ALA A 31 -1.65 7.51 -2.54
N LEU A 32 -1.21 8.70 -2.14
CA LEU A 32 -0.06 8.87 -1.24
C LEU A 32 -0.36 8.33 0.17
N SER A 33 -1.57 8.57 0.67
CA SER A 33 -2.05 8.07 1.96
C SER A 33 -2.21 6.54 1.97
N TYR A 34 -2.76 5.95 0.91
CA TYR A 34 -2.86 4.49 0.75
C TYR A 34 -1.49 3.80 0.82
N ARG A 35 -0.46 4.43 0.26
CA ARG A 35 0.90 3.87 0.30
C ARG A 35 1.46 3.78 1.73
N LYS A 36 1.13 4.71 2.64
CA LYS A 36 1.53 4.61 4.06
C LYS A 36 0.94 3.36 4.71
N MET A 37 -0.28 2.97 4.33
CA MET A 37 -0.97 1.79 4.84
C MET A 37 -0.33 0.49 4.35
N GLU A 38 0.10 0.44 3.08
CA GLU A 38 0.83 -0.70 2.50
C GLU A 38 2.14 -1.01 3.25
N PHE A 39 2.87 0.03 3.66
CA PHE A 39 4.04 -0.13 4.51
C PHE A 39 3.65 -0.66 5.90
N ASN A 40 2.59 -0.14 6.52
CA ASN A 40 2.12 -0.60 7.83
C ASN A 40 1.76 -2.10 7.82
N ASN A 41 1.13 -2.58 6.75
CA ASN A 41 0.74 -3.99 6.61
C ASN A 41 1.92 -4.96 6.36
N MET A 42 3.08 -4.43 5.98
CA MET A 42 4.31 -5.21 5.82
C MET A 42 4.97 -5.50 7.17
N TYR A 43 4.91 -4.57 8.13
CA TYR A 43 5.44 -4.77 9.49
C TYR A 43 4.61 -5.76 10.32
N THR A 44 3.29 -5.85 10.09
CA THR A 44 2.45 -6.88 10.73
C THR A 44 2.73 -8.29 10.19
N LYS A 45 2.96 -8.46 8.88
CA LYS A 45 3.28 -9.79 8.31
C LYS A 45 4.66 -10.32 8.74
N ILE A 46 5.64 -9.44 8.96
CA ILE A 46 6.98 -9.85 9.42
C ILE A 46 6.93 -10.37 10.87
N ASN A 47 6.08 -9.80 11.74
CA ASN A 47 5.97 -10.21 13.14
C ASN A 47 5.25 -11.54 13.37
N PHE A 48 4.34 -11.97 12.48
CA PHE A 48 3.64 -13.25 12.64
C PHE A 48 4.52 -14.48 12.32
N LYS A 49 5.48 -14.37 11.39
CA LYS A 49 6.23 -15.54 10.90
C LYS A 49 7.30 -16.04 11.86
N ASN A 50 7.63 -15.28 12.91
CA ASN A 50 8.60 -15.69 13.94
C ASN A 50 7.99 -16.36 15.17
N TRP A 51 6.65 -16.40 15.32
CA TRP A 51 6.00 -16.97 16.50
C TRP A 51 5.65 -18.47 16.41
N LEU A 52 5.93 -19.12 15.27
CA LEU A 52 5.70 -20.56 15.08
C LEU A 52 6.96 -21.42 15.13
N ARG A 53 8.13 -20.84 15.45
CA ARG A 53 9.35 -21.61 15.75
C ARG A 53 9.52 -21.77 17.26
N ARG A 54 8.66 -22.59 17.88
CA ARG A 54 9.02 -23.24 19.14
C ARG A 54 9.78 -24.52 18.78
N PRO A 55 11.09 -24.63 19.01
CA PRO A 55 11.72 -25.94 19.06
C PRO A 55 11.25 -26.60 20.36
N THR A 56 10.23 -27.45 20.27
CA THR A 56 10.03 -28.53 21.25
C THR A 56 11.15 -29.54 21.02
N ARG A 57 12.26 -29.38 21.75
CA ARG A 57 13.21 -30.47 22.01
C ARG A 57 14.26 -30.05 23.05
N ALA A 58 13.99 -30.40 24.30
CA ALA A 58 14.90 -31.10 25.21
C ALA A 58 14.08 -31.48 26.46
#